data_AF-A0A2D3W5T7-F1
#
_entry.id   AF-A0A2D3W5T7-F1
#
_cell.length_a   1.000
_cell.length_b   1.000
_cell.length_c   1.000
_cell.angle_alpha   90.00
_cell.angle_beta   90.00
_cell.angle_gamma   90.00
#
_symmetry.space_group_name_H-M   'P 1'
#
loop_
_entity.id
_entity.type
_entity.pdbx_description
1 polymer ?
#
loop_
_entity_poly.entity_id
_entity_poly.type
_entity_poly.pdbx_seq_one_letter_code
_entity_poly.pdbx_strand_id
1 'polypeptide(L)' 'MLHEYRDIISKLKLDNAHFAKIFERHNELDQKIADADAGRDHISDAELDALKKEKLKLKDEAYAMILAYKKEHSL' A
#
# COMPACT_ATOMS: atom_id res chain seq x y z
N MET A 1 7.64 -15.08 -5.62
CA MET A 1 8.01 -13.89 -6.42
C MET A 1 7.63 -12.64 -5.63
N LEU A 2 8.43 -11.56 -5.72
CA LEU A 2 8.45 -10.33 -4.87
C LEU A 2 9.34 -10.35 -3.60
N HIS A 3 10.17 -11.38 -3.38
CA HIS A 3 11.16 -11.32 -2.30
C HIS A 3 12.26 -10.29 -2.55
N GLU A 4 12.54 -9.95 -3.82
CA GLU A 4 13.62 -9.02 -4.20
C GLU A 4 13.32 -7.56 -3.85
N TYR A 5 12.05 -7.18 -3.72
CA TYR A 5 11.67 -5.80 -3.39
C TYR A 5 11.31 -5.63 -1.92
N ARG A 6 11.19 -6.70 -1.13
CA ARG A 6 10.81 -6.60 0.29
C ARG A 6 11.84 -5.81 1.11
N ASP A 7 13.11 -5.99 0.78
CA ASP A 7 14.22 -5.27 1.41
C ASP A 7 14.20 -3.78 1.02
N ILE A 8 13.99 -3.49 -0.27
CA ILE A 8 13.85 -2.13 -0.80
C ILE A 8 12.62 -1.45 -0.20
N ILE A 9 11.48 -2.14 -0.12
CA ILE A 9 10.25 -1.64 0.51
C ILE A 9 10.49 -1.30 1.98
N SER A 10 11.20 -2.16 2.72
CA SER A 10 11.48 -1.92 4.15
C SER A 10 12.43 -0.74 4.34
N LYS A 11 13.48 -0.63 3.52
CA LYS A 11 14.39 0.52 3.51
C LYS A 11 13.67 1.80 3.11
N LEU A 12 12.91 1.77 2.02
CA LEU A 12 12.14 2.90 1.52
C LEU A 12 11.09 3.36 2.54
N LYS A 13 10.48 2.44 3.29
CA LYS A 13 9.54 2.79 4.37
C LYS A 13 10.23 3.53 5.53
N LEU A 14 11.48 3.19 5.84
CA LEU A 14 12.28 3.84 6.88
C LEU A 14 12.86 5.18 6.40
N ASP A 15 13.30 5.23 5.15
CA ASP A 15 14.02 6.36 4.55
C ASP A 15 13.05 7.41 3.98
N ASN A 16 11.87 6.98 3.51
CA ASN A 16 10.89 7.82 2.85
C ASN A 16 9.56 7.88 3.62
N ALA A 17 9.34 9.01 4.31
CA ALA A 17 8.12 9.27 5.06
C ALA A 17 6.84 9.27 4.19
N HIS A 18 6.94 9.56 2.89
CA HIS A 18 5.79 9.42 1.98
C HIS A 18 5.40 7.97 1.78
N PHE A 19 6.38 7.08 1.61
CA PHE A 19 6.11 5.64 1.48
C PHE A 19 5.52 5.07 2.77
N ALA A 20 6.02 5.51 3.94
CA ALA A 20 5.43 5.16 5.23
C ALA A 20 3.94 5.50 5.31
N LYS A 21 3.56 6.73 4.92
CA LYS A 21 2.16 7.16 4.86
C LYS A 21 1.31 6.32 3.91
N ILE A 22 1.81 6.04 2.70
CA ILE A 22 1.09 5.19 1.74
C ILE A 22 0.85 3.79 2.32
N PHE A 23 1.87 3.24 2.99
CA PHE A 23 1.80 1.91 3.59
C PHE A 23 0.84 1.85 4.78
N GLU A 24 0.86 2.86 5.66
CA GLU A 24 -0.12 2.99 6.74
C GLU A 24 -1.54 3.06 6.19
N ARG A 25 -1.77 3.94 5.21
CA ARG A 25 -3.07 4.11 4.55
C ARG A 25 -3.54 2.82 3.87
N HIS A 26 -2.64 2.10 3.21
CA HIS A 26 -2.94 0.79 2.64
C HIS A 26 -3.34 -0.21 3.73
N ASN A 27 -2.62 -0.24 4.85
CA ASN A 27 -2.89 -1.14 5.96
C ASN A 27 -4.24 -0.83 6.63
N GLU A 28 -4.58 0.44 6.78
CA GLU A 28 -5.90 0.88 7.27
C GLU A 28 -7.02 0.43 6.32
N LEU A 29 -6.85 0.59 5.00
CA LEU A 29 -7.82 0.12 4.01
C LEU A 29 -7.96 -1.40 4.03
N ASP A 30 -6.84 -2.12 4.11
CA ASP A 30 -6.82 -3.59 4.20
C ASP A 30 -7.58 -4.07 5.44
N GLN A 31 -7.32 -3.42 6.58
CA GLN A 31 -7.98 -3.70 7.84
C GLN A 31 -9.48 -3.38 7.78
N LYS A 32 -9.86 -2.24 7.20
CA LYS A 32 -11.28 -1.91 6.94
C LYS A 32 -11.98 -2.97 6.09
N ILE A 33 -11.33 -3.42 5.01
CA ILE A 33 -11.87 -4.49 4.15
C ILE A 33 -11.99 -5.79 4.95
N ALA A 34 -11.00 -6.14 5.77
CA ALA A 34 -11.03 -7.35 6.59
C ALA A 34 -12.11 -7.30 7.69
N ASP A 35 -12.28 -6.15 8.36
CA ASP A 35 -13.33 -5.95 9.37
C ASP A 35 -14.73 -5.99 8.74
N ALA A 36 -14.86 -5.48 7.52
CA ALA A 36 -16.09 -5.57 6.74
C ALA A 36 -16.42 -6.99 6.28
N ASP A 37 -15.43 -7.71 5.76
CA ASP A 37 -15.58 -9.10 5.33
C ASP A 37 -15.91 -10.01 6.54
N ALA A 38 -15.35 -9.68 7.71
CA ALA A 38 -15.68 -10.30 8.98
C ALA A 38 -17.08 -9.91 9.52
N GLY A 39 -17.83 -9.06 8.82
CA GLY A 39 -19.15 -8.60 9.21
C GLY A 39 -19.17 -7.66 10.43
N ARG A 40 -18.01 -7.11 10.82
CA ARG A 40 -17.92 -6.10 11.89
C ARG A 40 -18.27 -4.71 11.39
N ASP A 41 -17.96 -4.45 10.12
CA ASP A 41 -18.21 -3.16 9.47
C ASP A 41 -19.23 -3.33 8.33
N HIS A 42 -20.36 -2.62 8.42
CA HIS A 42 -21.38 -2.61 7.38
C HIS A 42 -21.01 -1.60 6.28
N ILE A 43 -19.89 -1.83 5.59
CA ILE A 43 -19.55 -1.02 4.41
C ILE A 43 -20.37 -1.49 3.22
N SER A 44 -20.99 -0.54 2.51
CA SER A 44 -21.69 -0.82 1.26
C SER A 44 -20.72 -1.24 0.15
N ASP A 45 -21.21 -1.98 -0.84
CA ASP A 45 -20.45 -2.34 -2.04
C ASP A 45 -19.74 -1.15 -2.69
N ALA A 46 -20.37 0.04 -2.69
CA ALA A 46 -19.76 1.26 -3.22
C ALA A 46 -18.51 1.69 -2.45
N GLU A 47 -18.54 1.62 -1.11
CA GLU A 47 -17.39 1.91 -0.26
C GLU A 47 -16.32 0.83 -0.45
N LEU A 48 -16.69 -0.45 -0.50
CA LEU A 48 -15.76 -1.55 -0.70
C LEU A 48 -15.04 -1.46 -2.06
N ASP A 49 -15.75 -1.05 -3.11
CA ASP A 49 -15.17 -0.78 -4.44
C ASP A 49 -14.23 0.45 -4.41
N ALA A 50 -14.59 1.49 -3.66
CA ALA A 50 -13.73 2.65 -3.44
C ALA A 50 -12.45 2.27 -2.67
N LEU A 51 -12.55 1.49 -1.59
CA LEU A 51 -11.41 0.99 -0.82
C LEU A 51 -10.48 0.13 -1.68
N LYS A 52 -11.02 -0.75 -2.53
CA LYS A 52 -10.23 -1.54 -3.49
C LYS A 52 -9.51 -0.65 -4.51
N LYS A 53 -10.16 0.38 -5.03
CA LYS A 53 -9.54 1.36 -5.94
C LYS A 53 -8.44 2.16 -5.27
N GLU A 54 -8.66 2.64 -4.05
CA GLU A 54 -7.65 3.33 -3.24
C GLU A 54 -6.45 2.42 -2.98
N LYS A 55 -6.69 1.16 -2.59
CA LYS A 55 -5.63 0.16 -2.38
C LYS A 55 -4.80 -0.04 -3.65
N LEU A 56 -5.45 -0.08 -4.82
CA LEU A 56 -4.76 -0.18 -6.11
C LEU A 56 -3.89 1.05 -6.37
N LYS A 57 -4.43 2.27 -6.18
CA LYS A 57 -3.69 3.53 -6.34
C LYS A 57 -2.47 3.62 -5.43
N LEU A 58 -2.63 3.27 -4.15
CA LEU A 58 -1.54 3.26 -3.19
C LEU A 58 -0.45 2.27 -3.58
N LYS A 59 -0.83 1.12 -4.15
CA LYS A 59 0.12 0.15 -4.68
C LYS A 59 0.86 0.69 -5.91
N ASP A 60 0.17 1.38 -6.82
CA ASP A 60 0.77 2.06 -7.97
C ASP A 60 1.75 3.16 -7.53
N GLU A 61 1.37 4.01 -6.57
CA GLU A 61 2.25 5.03 -6.01
C GLU A 61 3.46 4.40 -5.31
N ALA A 62 3.24 3.37 -4.49
CA ALA A 62 4.31 2.61 -3.85
C ALA A 62 5.28 2.03 -4.91
N TYR A 63 4.76 1.48 -6.01
CA TYR A 63 5.56 0.92 -7.09
C TYR A 63 6.37 2.00 -7.82
N ALA A 64 5.77 3.16 -8.09
CA ALA A 64 6.46 4.31 -8.66
C ALA A 64 7.60 4.80 -7.76
N MET A 65 7.39 4.83 -6.43
CA MET A 65 8.43 5.20 -5.46
C MET A 65 9.55 4.16 -5.40
N ILE A 66 9.23 2.87 -5.44
CA ILE A 66 10.23 1.78 -5.49
C ILE A 66 11.08 1.92 -6.75
N LEU A 67 10.46 2.18 -7.90
CA LEU A 67 11.17 2.40 -9.17
C LEU A 67 12.06 3.65 -9.12
N ALA A 68 11.55 4.76 -8.58
CA ALA A 68 12.31 6.00 -8.41
C ALA A 68 13.53 5.78 -7.51
N TYR A 69 13.33 5.12 -6.37
CA TYR A 69 14.41 4.80 -5.43
C TYR A 69 15.44 3.87 -6.05
N LYS A 70 15.00 2.82 -6.76
CA LYS A 70 15.91 1.91 -7.46
C LYS A 70 16.76 2.65 -8.51
N LYS A 71 16.16 3.61 -9.22
CA LYS A 71 16.84 4.46 -10.20
C LYS A 71 17.84 5.41 -9.52
N GLU A 72 17.47 6.06 -8.42
CA GLU A 72 18.38 6.93 -7.65
C GLU A 72 19.55 6.17 -7.05
N HIS A 73 19.33 4.95 -6.55
CA HIS A 73 20.38 4.10 -5.98
C HIS A 73 21.16 3.27 -7.01
N SER A 74 20.89 3.40 -8.31
CA SER A 74 21.56 2.68 -9.41
C SER A 74 21.76 1.17 -9.15
N LEU A 75 20.72 0.52 -8.63
CA LEU A 75 20.65 -0.94 -8.39
C LEU A 75 20.14 -1.71 -9.60
#